data_AF-A0A1G1THX9-F1
#
_entry.id   AF-A0A1G1THX9-F1
#
_cell.length_a   1.000
_cell.length_b   1.000
_cell.length_c   1.000
_cell.angle_alpha   90.00
_cell.angle_beta   90.00
_cell.angle_gamma   90.00
#
_symmetry.space_group_name_H-M   'P 1'
#
loop_
_entity.id
_entity.type
_entity.pdbx_description
1 polymer ?
#
loop_
_entity_poly.entity_id
_entity_poly.type
_entity_poly.pdbx_seq_one_letter_code
_entity_poly.pdbx_strand_id
1 'polypeptide(L)'
;MLCIKISTNEGGPDARPDDYIRETRNEYYRFVMQKAKEAGLNHVHKPARFGSGKYMTVAVVKPEHWLGAPDQPVNFDEVKQKLNTFNAFVKNCAADWPALVEAGK
;
A
#
# COMPACT_ATOMS: atom_id res chain seq x y z
N MET A 1 -11.46 -3.81 -5.26
CA MET A 1 -10.04 -4.10 -4.95
C MET A 1 -9.52 -2.96 -4.11
N LEU A 2 -8.85 -3.24 -2.99
CA LEU A 2 -8.16 -2.20 -2.20
C LEU A 2 -6.72 -2.09 -2.68
N CYS A 3 -6.15 -0.90 -2.58
CA CYS A 3 -4.79 -0.64 -3.00
C CYS A 3 -4.11 0.41 -2.13
N ILE A 4 -2.80 0.25 -1.96
CA ILE A 4 -1.92 1.27 -1.39
C ILE A 4 -1.24 1.94 -2.56
N LYS A 5 -1.36 3.28 -2.61
CA LYS A 5 -0.77 4.10 -3.65
C LYS A 5 0.09 5.18 -3.03
N ILE A 6 1.17 5.50 -3.71
CA ILE A 6 1.96 6.71 -3.46
C ILE A 6 1.71 7.71 -4.57
N SER A 7 1.61 8.98 -4.21
CA SER A 7 1.48 10.08 -5.16
C SER A 7 2.83 10.74 -5.39
N THR A 8 3.14 11.04 -6.64
CA THR A 8 4.30 11.84 -7.03
C THR A 8 3.85 13.28 -7.25
N ASN A 9 4.70 14.25 -6.89
CA ASN A 9 4.45 15.65 -7.18
C ASN A 9 4.90 15.98 -8.61
N GLU A 10 4.41 15.20 -9.59
CA GLU A 10 4.72 15.38 -11.01
C GLU A 10 4.31 16.79 -11.48
N GLY A 11 5.28 17.53 -12.03
CA GLY A 11 5.06 18.88 -12.57
C GLY A 11 4.96 20.02 -11.55
N GLY A 12 5.19 19.74 -10.25
CA GLY A 12 5.30 20.77 -9.22
C GLY A 12 6.73 21.34 -9.10
N PRO A 13 6.93 22.43 -8.33
CA PRO A 13 8.26 22.97 -8.06
C PRO A 13 9.22 21.96 -7.39
N ASP A 14 8.66 20.96 -6.70
CA ASP A 14 9.40 19.86 -6.05
C ASP A 14 9.38 18.56 -6.86
N ALA A 15 9.13 18.62 -8.17
CA ALA A 15 9.15 17.44 -9.02
C ALA A 15 10.52 16.76 -8.95
N ARG A 16 10.51 15.45 -8.68
CA ARG A 16 11.71 14.64 -8.61
C ARG A 16 11.90 13.89 -9.93
N PRO A 17 13.15 13.54 -10.32
CA PRO A 17 13.40 12.73 -11.50
C PRO A 17 12.69 11.37 -11.44
N ASP A 18 12.34 10.82 -12.61
CA ASP A 18 11.64 9.53 -12.73
C ASP A 18 12.39 8.37 -12.05
N ASP A 19 13.72 8.35 -12.12
CA ASP A 19 14.54 7.32 -11.48
C ASP A 19 14.40 7.36 -9.95
N TYR A 20 14.43 8.56 -9.34
CA TYR A 20 14.22 8.74 -7.91
C TYR A 20 12.81 8.28 -7.48
N ILE A 21 11.80 8.64 -8.27
CA ILE A 21 10.41 8.22 -8.07
C ILE A 21 10.29 6.68 -8.10
N ARG A 22 10.94 6.05 -9.08
CA ARG A 22 10.96 4.60 -9.28
C ARG A 22 11.65 3.87 -8.12
N GLU A 23 12.77 4.40 -7.66
CA GLU A 23 13.53 3.86 -6.52
C GLU A 23 12.72 3.96 -5.23
N THR A 24 12.21 5.16 -4.93
CA THR A 24 11.35 5.39 -3.75
C THR A 24 10.14 4.46 -3.74
N ARG A 25 9.49 4.26 -4.89
CA ARG A 25 8.39 3.30 -5.01
C ARG A 25 8.82 1.87 -4.68
N ASN A 26 9.98 1.44 -5.18
CA ASN A 26 10.47 0.09 -4.97
C ASN A 26 10.85 -0.15 -3.51
N GLU A 27 11.47 0.83 -2.86
CA GLU A 27 11.79 0.79 -1.43
C GLU A 27 10.53 0.76 -0.58
N TYR A 28 9.58 1.67 -0.85
CA TYR A 28 8.31 1.70 -0.14
C TYR A 28 7.52 0.40 -0.34
N TYR A 29 7.53 -0.17 -1.55
CA TYR A 29 6.96 -1.49 -1.81
C TYR A 29 7.58 -2.57 -0.91
N ARG A 30 8.91 -2.66 -0.82
CA ARG A 30 9.59 -3.68 0.01
C ARG A 30 9.21 -3.50 1.48
N PHE A 31 9.20 -2.26 1.95
CA PHE A 31 8.79 -1.89 3.29
C PHE A 31 7.34 -2.33 3.60
N VAL A 32 6.38 -2.01 2.72
CA VAL A 32 4.97 -2.40 2.89
C VAL A 32 4.82 -3.93 2.90
N MET A 33 5.52 -4.66 2.03
CA MET A 33 5.45 -6.13 2.03
C MET A 33 6.02 -6.73 3.32
N GLN A 34 7.12 -6.18 3.83
CA GLN A 34 7.71 -6.62 5.09
C GLN A 34 6.74 -6.36 6.26
N LYS A 35 6.19 -5.14 6.36
CA LYS A 35 5.21 -4.80 7.41
C LYS A 35 3.95 -5.66 7.32
N ALA A 36 3.47 -5.96 6.10
CA ALA A 36 2.33 -6.85 5.91
C ALA A 36 2.64 -8.26 6.43
N LYS A 37 3.84 -8.78 6.18
CA LYS A 37 4.29 -10.08 6.71
C LYS A 37 4.36 -10.07 8.24
N GLU A 38 4.96 -9.04 8.83
CA GLU A 38 5.06 -8.86 10.29
C GLU A 38 3.67 -8.77 10.96
N ALA A 39 2.71 -8.13 10.29
CA ALA A 39 1.33 -8.01 10.76
C ALA A 39 0.45 -9.23 10.43
N GLY A 40 0.99 -10.27 9.78
CA GLY A 40 0.23 -11.47 9.37
C GLY A 40 -0.80 -11.23 8.24
N LEU A 41 -0.69 -10.11 7.52
CA LEU A 41 -1.59 -9.73 6.42
C LEU A 41 -1.15 -10.38 5.10
N ASN A 42 -1.22 -11.72 5.04
CA ASN A 42 -0.76 -12.53 3.90
C ASN A 42 -1.50 -12.28 2.58
N HIS A 43 -2.63 -11.57 2.61
CA HIS A 43 -3.46 -11.22 1.45
C HIS A 43 -3.08 -9.88 0.80
N VAL A 44 -2.08 -9.19 1.36
CA VAL A 44 -1.48 -7.99 0.76
C VAL A 44 -0.42 -8.44 -0.22
N HIS A 45 -0.58 -8.06 -1.49
CA HIS A 45 0.28 -8.54 -2.57
C HIS A 45 0.86 -7.41 -3.40
N LYS A 46 1.96 -7.71 -4.10
CA LYS A 46 2.50 -6.86 -5.16
C LYS A 46 1.45 -6.70 -6.28
N PRO A 47 1.26 -5.50 -6.85
CA PRO A 47 0.44 -5.35 -8.05
C PRO A 47 1.04 -6.12 -9.23
N ALA A 48 0.21 -6.55 -10.17
CA ALA A 48 0.65 -7.27 -11.37
C ALA A 48 1.70 -6.48 -12.19
N ARG A 49 1.57 -5.15 -12.23
CA ARG A 49 2.54 -4.22 -12.79
C ARG A 49 2.60 -2.96 -11.93
N PHE A 50 3.79 -2.39 -11.78
CA PHE A 50 3.91 -1.05 -11.20
C PHE A 50 3.48 0.00 -12.23
N GLY A 51 2.75 1.02 -11.77
CA GLY A 51 2.44 2.20 -12.57
C GLY A 51 3.64 3.15 -12.67
N SER A 52 3.57 4.07 -13.63
CA SER A 52 4.60 5.08 -13.93
C SER A 52 4.01 6.49 -14.11
N GLY A 53 2.88 6.78 -13.47
CA GLY A 53 2.30 8.13 -13.48
C GLY A 53 2.03 8.62 -12.08
N LYS A 54 1.42 9.80 -11.98
CA LYS A 54 1.11 10.55 -10.75
C LYS A 54 0.73 9.74 -9.51
N TYR A 55 0.04 8.62 -9.69
CA TYR A 55 -0.27 7.69 -8.62
C TYR A 55 0.22 6.29 -8.97
N MET A 56 1.10 5.74 -8.13
CA MET A 56 1.68 4.42 -8.32
C MET A 56 1.18 3.46 -7.25
N THR A 57 0.56 2.37 -7.67
CA THR A 57 0.18 1.26 -6.78
C THR A 57 1.40 0.51 -6.32
N VAL A 58 1.53 0.30 -5.00
CA VAL A 58 2.62 -0.49 -4.40
C VAL A 58 2.12 -1.80 -3.78
N ALA A 59 0.84 -1.86 -3.39
CA ALA A 59 0.24 -3.08 -2.86
C ALA A 59 -1.25 -3.15 -3.22
N VAL A 60 -1.78 -4.37 -3.31
CA VAL A 60 -3.19 -4.65 -3.62
C VAL A 60 -3.76 -5.73 -2.70
N VAL A 61 -5.07 -5.66 -2.45
CA VAL A 61 -5.86 -6.68 -1.76
C VAL A 61 -7.10 -7.00 -2.58
N LYS A 62 -7.29 -8.29 -2.88
CA LYS A 62 -8.44 -8.77 -3.66
C LYS A 62 -9.76 -8.60 -2.88
N PRO A 63 -10.90 -8.40 -3.58
CA PRO A 63 -12.23 -8.34 -2.97
C PRO A 63 -12.52 -9.47 -1.98
N GLU A 64 -12.21 -10.72 -2.32
CA GLU A 64 -12.46 -11.88 -1.47
C GLU A 64 -11.86 -11.78 -0.04
N HIS A 65 -10.78 -11.01 0.13
CA HIS A 65 -10.11 -10.87 1.42
C HIS A 65 -10.70 -9.77 2.31
N TRP A 66 -11.45 -8.80 1.75
CA TRP A 66 -12.04 -7.71 2.54
C TRP A 66 -13.57 -7.63 2.45
N LEU A 67 -14.18 -8.11 1.36
CA LEU A 67 -15.61 -8.06 1.08
C LEU A 67 -16.34 -9.39 1.41
N GLY A 68 -15.62 -10.51 1.37
CA GLY A 68 -16.18 -11.86 1.50
C GLY A 68 -16.18 -12.63 0.18
N ALA A 69 -16.55 -13.91 0.25
CA ALA A 69 -16.63 -14.78 -0.92
C ALA A 69 -17.72 -14.30 -1.90
N PRO A 70 -17.52 -14.43 -3.22
CA PRO A 70 -18.43 -13.89 -4.23
C PRO A 70 -19.82 -14.54 -4.23
N ASP A 71 -19.94 -15.75 -3.68
CA ASP A 71 -21.15 -16.57 -3.61
C ASP A 71 -21.84 -16.52 -2.23
N GLN A 72 -21.39 -15.65 -1.33
CA GLN A 72 -21.96 -15.50 0.01
C GLN A 72 -22.56 -14.11 0.24
N PRO A 73 -23.63 -14.00 1.05
CA PRO A 73 -24.10 -12.70 1.50
C PRO A 73 -23.00 -11.92 2.21
N VAL A 74 -22.93 -10.61 1.94
CA VAL A 74 -21.93 -9.73 2.55
C VAL A 74 -22.22 -9.59 4.05
N ASN A 75 -21.23 -9.93 4.88
CA ASN A 75 -21.26 -9.64 6.31
C ASN A 75 -20.68 -8.25 6.58
N PHE A 76 -21.55 -7.26 6.78
CA PHE A 76 -21.13 -5.87 6.96
C PHE A 76 -20.22 -5.62 8.16
N ASP A 77 -20.41 -6.33 9.28
CA ASP A 77 -19.58 -6.17 10.46
C ASP A 77 -18.16 -6.70 10.23
N GLU A 78 -18.06 -7.84 9.57
CA GLU A 78 -16.77 -8.42 9.18
C GLU A 78 -16.03 -7.53 8.17
N VAL A 79 -16.75 -7.01 7.16
CA VAL A 79 -16.19 -6.06 6.19
C VAL A 79 -15.67 -4.82 6.89
N LYS A 80 -16.46 -4.25 7.81
CA LYS A 80 -16.05 -3.07 8.59
C LYS A 80 -14.79 -3.35 9.41
N GLN A 81 -14.71 -4.52 10.06
CA GLN A 81 -13.51 -4.92 10.81
C GLN A 81 -12.29 -5.03 9.89
N LYS A 82 -12.41 -5.73 8.76
CA LYS A 82 -11.33 -5.90 7.77
C LYS A 82 -10.85 -4.56 7.21
N LEU A 83 -11.77 -3.66 6.88
CA LEU A 83 -11.45 -2.31 6.41
C LEU A 83 -10.74 -1.48 7.49
N ASN A 84 -11.16 -1.59 8.75
CA ASN A 84 -10.50 -0.90 9.87
C ASN A 84 -9.08 -1.42 10.09
N THR A 85 -8.87 -2.74 10.06
CA THR A 85 -7.55 -3.35 10.14
C THR A 85 -6.64 -2.88 8.99
N PHE A 86 -7.16 -2.89 7.75
CA PHE A 86 -6.39 -2.42 6.61
C PHE A 86 -6.06 -0.91 6.70
N ASN A 87 -7.01 -0.09 7.15
CA ASN A 87 -6.79 1.34 7.34
C ASN A 87 -5.73 1.62 8.42
N ALA A 88 -5.77 0.91 9.55
CA ALA A 88 -4.74 1.00 10.59
C ALA A 88 -3.36 0.60 10.06
N PHE A 89 -3.30 -0.49 9.29
CA PHE A 89 -2.07 -0.93 8.64
C PHE A 89 -1.47 0.15 7.72
N VAL A 90 -2.29 0.77 6.85
CA VAL A 90 -1.83 1.85 5.96
C VAL A 90 -1.32 3.06 6.74
N LYS A 91 -2.03 3.46 7.81
CA LYS A 91 -1.60 4.57 8.68
C LYS A 91 -0.26 4.28 9.35
N ASN A 92 -0.07 3.06 9.86
CA ASN A 92 1.20 2.65 10.46
C ASN A 92 2.33 2.67 9.42
N CYS A 93 2.08 2.18 8.20
CA CYS A 93 3.06 2.26 7.12
C CYS A 93 3.46 3.71 6.78
N ALA A 94 2.51 4.64 6.80
CA ALA A 94 2.79 6.06 6.54
C ALA A 94 3.56 6.73 7.69
N ALA A 95 3.28 6.36 8.95
CA ALA A 95 3.96 6.91 10.13
C ALA A 95 5.38 6.36 10.30
N ASP A 96 5.58 5.07 10.02
CA ASP A 96 6.87 4.39 10.19
C ASP A 96 7.86 4.70 9.06
N TRP A 97 7.37 5.12 7.88
CA TRP A 97 8.22 5.34 6.71
C TRP A 97 9.23 6.49 6.87
N PRO A 98 8.85 7.70 7.32
CA PRO A 98 9.80 8.79 7.54
C PRO A 98 10.94 8.42 8.49
N ALA A 99 10.65 7.67 9.56
CA ALA A 99 11.64 7.25 10.56
C ALA A 99 12.76 6.37 9.97
N LEU A 100 12.47 5.60 8.92
CA LEU A 100 13.47 4.76 8.23
C LEU A 100 14.31 5.54 7.21
N VAL A 101 13.74 6.58 6.58
CA VAL A 101 14.46 7.46 5.65
C VAL A 101 15.48 8.34 6.39
N GLU A 102 15.21 8.67 7.65
CA GLU A 102 16.13 9.41 8.52
C GLU A 102 17.20 8.52 9.16
N ALA A 103 16.85 7.27 9.54
CA ALA A 103 17.81 6.31 10.13
C ALA A 103 18.79 5.69 9.12
N GLY A 104 18.52 5.82 7.82
CA GLY A 104 19.37 5.33 6.72
C GLY A 104 20.30 6.39 6.11
N LYS A 105 20.42 7.57 6.73
CA LYS A 105 21.35 8.65 6.35
C LYS A 105 22.44 8.85 7.40
#